data_AF-A0A662P742-F1
#
_entry.id   AF-A0A662P742-F1
#
_cell.length_a   1.000
_cell.length_b   1.000
_cell.length_c   1.000
_cell.angle_alpha   90.00
_cell.angle_beta   90.00
_cell.angle_gamma   90.00
#
_symmetry.space_group_name_H-M   'P 1'
#
loop_
_entity.id
_entity.type
_entity.pdbx_description
1 polymer ?
#
loop_
_entity_poly.entity_id
_entity_poly.type
_entity_poly.pdbx_seq_one_letter_code
_entity_poly.pdbx_strand_id
1 'polypeptide(L)' 'MFLIYSTTGLRRKEILNLRVGDIDFEKRMIIPRESSSRTKRTWITFYNDEAEEALKRYLGSFQG' A
#
# COMPACT_ATOMS: atom_id res chain seq x y z
N MET A 1 -0.20 3.99 9.24
CA MET A 1 -0.57 2.58 9.00
C MET A 1 -2.07 2.31 9.07
N PHE A 2 -2.83 2.84 10.04
CA PHE A 2 -4.29 2.63 10.12
C PHE A 2 -5.07 3.12 8.89
N LEU A 3 -4.77 4.32 8.39
CA LEU A 3 -5.40 4.90 7.21
C LEU A 3 -5.24 4.04 5.95
N ILE A 4 -4.03 3.54 5.69
CA ILE A 4 -3.77 2.61 4.57
C ILE A 4 -4.63 1.35 4.73
N TYR A 5 -4.74 0.79 5.93
CA TYR A 5 -5.54 -0.42 6.18
C TYR A 5 -7.03 -0.20 5.89
N SER A 6 -7.59 0.92 6.35
CA SER A 6 -9.01 1.24 6.18
C SER A 6 -9.38 1.68 4.76
N THR A 7 -8.47 2.32 4.03
CA THR A 7 -8.73 2.85 2.69
C THR A 7 -8.49 1.83 1.59
N THR A 8 -7.51 0.94 1.78
CA THR A 8 -7.12 -0.05 0.77
C THR A 8 -7.81 -1.40 0.96
N GLY A 9 -8.25 -1.73 2.19
CA GLY A 9 -8.82 -3.03 2.50
C GLY A 9 -7.85 -4.21 2.24
N LEU A 10 -6.55 -3.93 2.06
CA LEU A 10 -5.54 -4.95 1.86
C LEU A 10 -5.32 -5.75 3.14
N ARG A 11 -4.97 -7.02 2.99
CA ARG A 11 -4.66 -7.88 4.14
C ARG A 11 -3.36 -7.42 4.78
N ARG A 12 -3.25 -7.59 6.11
CA ARG A 12 -2.03 -7.30 6.86
C ARG A 12 -0.75 -7.83 6.19
N LYS A 13 -0.77 -9.05 5.64
CA LYS A 13 0.40 -9.62 4.94
C LYS A 13 0.75 -8.89 3.65
N GLU A 14 -0.23 -8.42 2.89
CA GLU A 14 -0.03 -7.68 1.63
C GLU A 14 0.57 -6.29 1.90
N ILE A 15 0.12 -5.63 2.96
CA ILE A 15 0.67 -4.33 3.39
C ILE A 15 2.10 -4.47 3.92
N LEU A 16 2.39 -5.54 4.69
CA LEU A 16 3.73 -5.77 5.23
C LEU A 16 4.76 -6.14 4.15
N ASN A 17 4.32 -6.82 3.09
CA ASN A 17 5.16 -7.14 1.93
C ASN A 17 5.17 -6.03 0.88
N LEU A 18 4.42 -4.94 1.11
CA LEU A 18 4.34 -3.81 0.18
C LEU A 18 5.66 -3.05 0.15
N ARG A 19 6.22 -2.86 -1.05
CA ARG A 19 7.41 -2.02 -1.23
C ARG A 19 7.00 -0.64 -1.67
N VAL A 20 7.83 0.35 -1.39
CA VAL A 20 7.63 1.74 -1.88
C VAL A 20 7.54 1.78 -3.40
N GLY A 21 8.27 0.91 -4.10
CA GLY A 21 8.20 0.78 -5.56
C GLY A 21 6.92 0.15 -6.11
N ASP A 22 6.07 -0.42 -5.25
CA ASP A 22 4.77 -0.99 -5.63
C ASP A 22 3.63 0.05 -5.51
N ILE A 23 3.97 1.29 -5.12
CA ILE A 23 3.04 2.41 -4.89
C ILE A 23 3.24 3.44 -6.00
N ASP A 24 2.18 3.65 -6.78
CA ASP A 24 2.12 4.68 -7.81
C ASP A 24 1.47 5.93 -7.20
N PHE A 25 2.31 6.91 -6.86
CA PHE A 25 1.88 8.19 -6.28
C PHE A 25 1.17 9.10 -7.28
N GLU A 26 1.44 8.95 -8.59
CA GLU A 26 0.77 9.76 -9.61
C GLU A 26 -0.69 9.36 -9.77
N LYS A 27 -0.96 8.05 -9.69
CA LYS A 27 -2.32 7.50 -9.83
C LYS A 27 -3.00 7.14 -8.52
N ARG A 28 -2.29 7.28 -7.40
CA ARG A 28 -2.74 6.90 -6.04
C ARG A 28 -3.16 5.43 -5.97
N MET A 29 -2.32 4.59 -6.57
CA MET A 29 -2.58 3.17 -6.74
C MET A 29 -1.51 2.36 -6.02
N ILE A 30 -1.93 1.24 -5.44
CA ILE A 30 -1.06 0.24 -4.84
C ILE A 30 -1.25 -1.05 -5.63
N ILE A 31 -0.13 -1.62 -6.08
CA ILE A 31 -0.09 -2.86 -6.84
C ILE A 31 0.73 -3.88 -6.04
N PRO A 32 0.11 -4.61 -5.10
CA PRO A 32 0.88 -5.56 -4.29
C PRO A 32 1.46 -6.69 -5.17
N ARG A 33 2.76 -6.94 -5.07
CA ARG A 33 3.44 -7.96 -5.89
C ARG A 33 3.06 -9.39 -5.54
N GLU A 34 2.78 -9.67 -4.27
CA GLU A 34 2.51 -11.02 -3.81
C GLU A 34 1.08 -11.17 -3.31
N SER A 35 0.29 -11.95 -4.05
CA SER A 35 -0.80 -12.66 -3.44
C SER A 35 -0.29 -13.96 -2.83
N SER A 36 -0.58 -14.16 -1.55
CA SER A 36 -0.22 -15.38 -0.81
C SER A 36 -0.89 -16.67 -1.34
N SER A 37 -1.59 -16.64 -2.48
CA SER A 37 -2.34 -17.77 -3.03
C SER A 37 -2.32 -17.78 -4.56
N ARG A 38 -1.94 -18.94 -5.14
CA ARG A 38 -1.93 -19.21 -6.61
C ARG A 38 -3.26 -18.90 -7.31
N THR A 39 -4.39 -18.90 -6.59
CA THR A 39 -5.74 -18.71 -7.15
C THR A 39 -6.38 -17.37 -6.79
N LYS A 40 -5.84 -16.61 -5.83
CA LYS A 40 -6.34 -15.27 -5.51
C LYS A 40 -5.35 -14.28 -6.09
N ARG A 41 -5.61 -13.76 -7.29
CA ARG A 41 -4.79 -12.74 -7.92
C ARG A 41 -4.90 -11.44 -7.14
N THR A 42 -3.78 -10.75 -6.96
CA THR A 42 -3.77 -9.42 -6.36
C THR A 42 -4.51 -8.44 -7.26
N TRP A 43 -5.39 -7.64 -6.67
CA TRP A 43 -6.07 -6.55 -7.35
C TRP A 43 -5.37 -5.23 -7.06
N ILE A 44 -5.42 -4.34 -8.04
CA ILE A 44 -5.04 -2.94 -7.90
C ILE A 44 -5.97 -2.29 -6.89
N THR A 45 -5.40 -1.52 -5.97
CA THR A 45 -6.17 -0.79 -4.96
C THR A 45 -5.85 0.68 -5.00
N PHE A 46 -6.86 1.52 -4.77
CA PHE A 46 -6.71 2.96 -4.67
C PHE A 46 -6.70 3.41 -3.21
N TYR A 47 -6.02 4.50 -2.92
CA TYR A 47 -6.03 5.15 -1.60
C TYR A 47 -6.32 6.65 -1.73
N ASN A 48 -6.71 7.28 -0.62
CA ASN A 48 -7.05 8.70 -0.56
C ASN A 48 -5.82 9.59 -0.30
N ASP A 49 -5.97 10.90 -0.50
CA ASP A 49 -4.94 11.91 -0.22
C ASP A 49 -4.36 11.81 1.20
N GLU A 50 -5.21 11.55 2.19
CA GLU A 50 -4.79 11.44 3.59
C GLU A 50 -3.89 10.23 3.83
N ALA A 51 -4.17 9.10 3.17
CA ALA A 51 -3.31 7.93 3.23
C ALA A 51 -1.97 8.18 2.54
N GLU A 52 -1.95 8.95 1.45
CA GLU A 52 -0.72 9.38 0.78
C GLU A 52 0.14 10.23 1.71
N GLU A 53 -0.45 11.22 2.38
CA GLU A 53 0.26 12.09 3.30
C GLU A 53 0.80 11.31 4.50
N ALA A 54 -0.01 10.42 5.07
CA ALA A 54 0.43 9.52 6.14
C ALA A 54 1.57 8.59 5.69
N LEU A 55 1.55 8.11 4.45
CA LEU A 55 2.61 7.29 3.86
C LEU A 55 3.89 8.11 3.64
N LYS A 56 3.79 9.31 3.08
CA LYS A 56 4.92 10.23 2.90
C LYS A 56 5.56 10.63 4.22
N ARG A 57 4.75 10.92 5.25
CA ARG A 57 5.24 11.19 6.61
C ARG A 57 5.96 9.97 7.19
N TYR A 58 5.40 8.76 7.00
CA TYR A 58 6.04 7.51 7.44
C TYR A 58 7.38 7.28 6.73
N LEU A 59 7.45 7.44 5.40
CA LEU A 59 8.66 7.26 4.61
C LEU A 59 9.70 8.36 4.85
N GLY A 60 9.29 9.62 5.00
CA GLY A 60 10.17 10.72 5.35
C GLY A 60 10.73 10.63 6.78
N SER A 61 9.99 10.01 7.70
CA SER A 61 10.49 9.64 9.03
C SER A 61 11.37 8.39 9.01
N PHE A 62 11.33 7.60 7.92
CA PHE A 62 12.15 6.40 7.71
C PHE A 62 13.52 6.82 7.14
N GLN A 63 14.24 7.65 7.90
CA GLN A 63 15.67 7.84 7.69
C GLN A 63 16.34 6.58 8.24
N GLY A 64 16.77 5.70 7.33
CA GLY A 64 17.47 4.46 7.67
C GLY A 64 18.77 4.69 8.43
#